data_AF-A0A9W8B7X9-F1
#
_entry.id   AF-A0A9W8B7X9-F1
#
_cell.length_a   1.000
_cell.length_b   1.000
_cell.length_c   1.000
_cell.angle_alpha   90.00
_cell.angle_beta   90.00
_cell.angle_gamma   90.00
#
_symmetry.space_group_name_H-M   'P 1'
#
loop_
_entity.id
_entity.type
_entity.pdbx_description
1 polymer ?
#
loop_
_entity_poly.entity_id
_entity_poly.type
_entity_poly.pdbx_seq_one_letter_code
_entity_poly.pdbx_strand_id
1 'polypeptide(L)'
;QLRDAEPLARQAAHELDQAKEEQRQISARVHAAARPIFADFCDRLGIESLEAFEKRLLPATEATSERRLQFATHVSRLESQLAFETQQHAEANAKLDHLTQFLQSTEDTLAQQQAELSKEQDEMAGFVAQIEGLRSELSSLTAKYSDVSGDVHVARRELELGQKGLDAASKELGAKVSELERAMAEKAAVLRRCKIEDIALPLLRGSLQALALEAGAGAGTDSQLAESYLSQLSIADTQSSLASLQDADDIVPDYSLLPQQARTGASATVDQKFQDDISRLTAEVDALNPNPHARERMEAAQARLRDIEAEHNEARQEARDAKTAFQVVRKERHEKFMRCYNHLSTAIDHA
;
A
#
# COMPACT_ATOMS: atom_id res chain seq x y z
N GLN A 1 76.44 17.82 -68.04
CA GLN A 1 75.11 18.40 -68.30
C GLN A 1 75.09 19.94 -68.26
N LEU A 2 75.93 20.63 -67.49
CA LEU A 2 76.10 22.10 -67.60
C LEU A 2 77.00 22.56 -68.77
N ARG A 3 77.84 21.67 -69.35
CA ARG A 3 78.70 21.97 -70.51
C ARG A 3 77.98 22.00 -71.86
N ASP A 4 76.82 21.34 -71.96
CA ASP A 4 76.01 21.27 -73.19
C ASP A 4 74.94 22.37 -73.26
N ALA A 5 74.68 23.07 -72.16
CA ALA A 5 73.70 24.17 -72.07
C ALA A 5 74.26 25.54 -72.52
N GLU A 6 75.57 25.77 -72.37
CA GLU A 6 76.24 26.98 -72.87
C GLU A 6 76.17 27.18 -74.39
N PRO A 7 76.42 26.16 -75.25
CA PRO A 7 76.31 26.34 -76.69
C PRO A 7 74.87 26.54 -77.15
N LEU A 8 73.88 25.87 -76.52
CA LEU A 8 72.46 26.06 -76.82
C LEU A 8 71.95 27.45 -76.42
N ALA A 9 72.38 27.97 -75.27
CA ALA A 9 72.06 29.34 -74.87
C ALA A 9 72.70 30.38 -75.80
N ARG A 10 73.92 30.11 -76.31
CA ARG A 10 74.57 30.97 -77.32
C ARG A 10 73.89 30.91 -78.67
N GLN A 11 73.42 29.74 -79.09
CA GLN A 11 72.63 29.59 -80.32
C GLN A 11 71.30 30.32 -80.20
N ALA A 12 70.55 30.12 -79.10
CA ALA A 12 69.31 30.85 -78.85
C ALA A 12 69.54 32.38 -78.76
N ALA A 13 70.65 32.83 -78.19
CA ALA A 13 71.01 34.25 -78.17
C ALA A 13 71.33 34.79 -79.57
N HIS A 14 72.05 34.02 -80.39
CA HIS A 14 72.36 34.39 -81.76
C HIS A 14 71.10 34.41 -82.65
N GLU A 15 70.20 33.43 -82.49
CA GLU A 15 68.90 33.40 -83.15
C GLU A 15 68.02 34.58 -82.70
N LEU A 16 68.03 34.92 -81.41
CA LEU A 16 67.34 36.09 -80.89
C LEU A 16 67.90 37.39 -81.49
N ASP A 17 69.22 37.51 -81.64
CA ASP A 17 69.86 38.70 -82.20
C ASP A 17 69.66 38.79 -83.72
N GLN A 18 69.66 37.67 -84.44
CA GLN A 18 69.26 37.61 -85.84
C GLN A 18 67.80 38.02 -86.02
N ALA A 19 66.89 37.47 -85.21
CA ALA A 19 65.47 37.81 -85.25
C ALA A 19 65.22 39.29 -84.91
N LYS A 20 65.96 39.86 -83.94
CA LYS A 20 65.90 41.31 -83.64
C LYS A 20 66.38 42.16 -84.81
N GLU A 21 67.43 41.73 -85.50
CA GLU A 21 67.96 42.48 -86.63
C GLU A 21 67.03 42.39 -87.84
N GLU A 22 66.46 41.22 -88.11
CA GLU A 22 65.38 41.06 -89.10
C GLU A 22 64.16 41.91 -88.75
N GLN A 23 63.74 41.94 -87.49
CA GLN A 23 62.65 42.80 -87.01
C GLN A 23 62.94 44.28 -87.24
N ARG A 24 64.17 44.74 -86.96
CA ARG A 24 64.59 46.13 -87.23
C ARG A 24 64.55 46.44 -88.73
N GLN A 25 65.03 45.54 -89.57
CA GLN A 25 65.01 45.72 -91.02
C GLN A 25 63.57 45.79 -91.56
N ILE A 26 62.69 44.92 -91.08
CA ILE A 26 61.27 44.93 -91.45
C ILE A 26 60.59 46.22 -90.97
N SER A 27 60.79 46.60 -89.70
CA SER A 27 60.27 47.86 -89.13
C SER A 27 60.75 49.07 -89.94
N ALA A 28 62.05 49.15 -90.27
CA ALA A 28 62.59 50.24 -91.09
C ALA A 28 61.95 50.30 -92.48
N ARG A 29 61.67 49.15 -93.12
CA ARG A 29 60.97 49.10 -94.42
C ARG A 29 59.52 49.57 -94.30
N VAL A 30 58.83 49.18 -93.23
CA VAL A 30 57.45 49.63 -92.96
C VAL A 30 57.41 51.14 -92.70
N HIS A 31 58.31 51.67 -91.87
CA HIS A 31 58.37 53.11 -91.60
C HIS A 31 58.76 53.92 -92.85
N ALA A 32 59.66 53.41 -93.70
CA ALA A 32 60.00 54.03 -94.98
C ALA A 32 58.80 54.06 -95.95
N ALA A 33 58.00 52.99 -96.00
CA ALA A 33 56.78 52.93 -96.80
C ALA A 33 55.64 53.79 -96.24
N ALA A 34 55.57 53.95 -94.91
CA ALA A 34 54.56 54.75 -94.22
C ALA A 34 54.84 56.26 -94.29
N ARG A 35 56.11 56.69 -94.39
CA ARG A 35 56.53 58.10 -94.43
C ARG A 35 55.76 58.97 -95.44
N PRO A 36 55.53 58.59 -96.71
CA PRO A 36 54.73 59.40 -97.63
C PRO A 36 53.22 59.41 -97.30
N ILE A 37 52.69 58.35 -96.71
CA ILE A 37 51.26 58.22 -96.37
C ILE A 37 50.89 59.10 -95.18
N PHE A 38 51.81 59.25 -94.21
CA PHE A 38 51.60 60.01 -92.98
C PHE A 38 52.30 61.38 -92.94
N ALA A 39 52.93 61.83 -94.04
CA ALA A 39 53.63 63.11 -94.13
C ALA A 39 52.71 64.29 -93.74
N ASP A 40 51.54 64.38 -94.39
CA ASP A 40 50.52 65.41 -94.11
C ASP A 40 50.03 65.39 -92.66
N PHE A 41 50.01 64.21 -92.02
CA PHE A 41 49.59 64.04 -90.62
C PHE A 41 50.67 64.50 -89.64
N CYS A 42 51.94 64.20 -89.94
CA CYS A 42 53.10 64.62 -89.15
C CYS A 42 53.28 66.15 -89.18
N ASP A 43 53.11 66.77 -90.35
CA ASP A 43 53.21 68.22 -90.54
C ASP A 43 52.11 68.99 -89.79
N ARG A 44 50.86 68.48 -89.79
CA ARG A 44 49.73 69.10 -89.07
C ARG A 44 49.87 69.06 -87.55
N LEU A 45 50.54 68.06 -87.01
CA LEU A 45 50.72 67.87 -85.57
C LEU A 45 52.10 68.35 -85.07
N GLY A 46 52.99 68.77 -85.97
CA GLY A 46 54.32 69.28 -85.64
C GLY A 46 55.28 68.20 -85.12
N ILE A 47 55.22 66.98 -85.66
CA ILE A 47 56.04 65.84 -85.23
C ILE A 47 56.96 65.41 -86.36
N GLU A 48 58.22 65.11 -86.06
CA GLU A 48 59.28 64.85 -87.05
C GLU A 48 59.10 63.54 -87.85
N SER A 49 58.47 62.52 -87.27
CA SER A 49 58.19 61.23 -87.95
C SER A 49 57.14 60.39 -87.22
N LEU A 50 56.52 59.45 -87.94
CA LEU A 50 55.60 58.45 -87.37
C LEU A 50 56.27 57.64 -86.23
N GLU A 51 57.55 57.31 -86.35
CA GLU A 51 58.32 56.62 -85.31
C GLU A 51 58.46 57.44 -84.02
N ALA A 52 58.68 58.75 -84.12
CA ALA A 52 58.78 59.63 -82.97
C ALA A 52 57.43 59.78 -82.25
N PHE A 53 56.33 59.78 -83.01
CA PHE A 53 54.97 59.76 -82.49
C PHE A 53 54.64 58.44 -81.78
N GLU A 54 54.93 57.30 -82.41
CA GLU A 54 54.77 55.97 -81.83
C GLU A 54 55.60 55.79 -80.56
N LYS A 55 56.89 56.18 -80.57
CA LYS A 55 57.75 56.13 -79.38
C LYS A 55 57.23 56.97 -78.21
N ARG A 56 56.46 58.04 -78.47
CA ARG A 56 55.87 58.88 -77.41
C ARG A 56 54.50 58.38 -76.95
N LEU A 57 53.70 57.80 -77.85
CA LEU A 57 52.35 57.33 -77.54
C LEU A 57 52.29 55.91 -77.01
N LEU A 58 53.12 54.98 -77.51
CA LEU A 58 53.12 53.59 -77.05
C LEU A 58 53.30 53.52 -75.53
N PRO A 59 54.33 54.14 -74.91
CA PRO A 59 54.51 54.05 -73.45
C PRO A 59 53.34 54.63 -72.66
N ALA A 60 52.73 55.71 -73.17
CA ALA A 60 51.57 56.32 -72.53
C ALA A 60 50.33 55.42 -72.65
N THR A 61 50.10 54.80 -73.81
CA THR A 61 48.99 53.87 -74.02
C THR A 61 49.18 52.56 -73.26
N GLU A 62 50.40 52.04 -73.19
CA GLU A 62 50.79 50.86 -72.42
C GLU A 62 50.58 51.12 -70.93
N ALA A 63 51.13 52.21 -70.38
CA ALA A 63 50.93 52.58 -68.98
C ALA A 63 49.44 52.80 -68.62
N THR A 64 48.65 53.34 -69.54
CA THR A 64 47.20 53.50 -69.35
C THR A 64 46.49 52.15 -69.36
N SER A 65 46.89 51.25 -70.26
CA SER A 65 46.34 49.88 -70.35
C SER A 65 46.70 49.04 -69.13
N GLU A 66 47.93 49.15 -68.62
CA GLU A 66 48.41 48.49 -67.40
C GLU A 66 47.63 48.98 -66.18
N ARG A 67 47.44 50.30 -66.02
CA ARG A 67 46.60 50.85 -64.93
C ARG A 67 45.15 50.38 -65.04
N ARG A 68 44.58 50.34 -66.24
CA ARG A 68 43.22 49.81 -66.46
C ARG A 68 43.13 48.34 -66.07
N LEU A 69 44.12 47.53 -66.42
CA LEU A 69 44.19 46.12 -66.04
C LEU A 69 44.30 45.98 -64.52
N GLN A 70 45.15 46.77 -63.85
CA GLN A 70 45.26 46.78 -62.40
C GLN A 70 43.93 47.14 -61.73
N PHE A 71 43.27 48.21 -62.18
CA PHE A 71 41.96 48.60 -61.66
C PHE A 71 40.89 47.54 -61.91
N ALA A 72 40.84 46.96 -63.12
CA ALA A 72 39.91 45.87 -63.41
C ALA A 72 40.14 44.66 -62.50
N THR A 73 41.40 44.32 -62.23
CA THR A 73 41.76 43.25 -61.29
C THR A 73 41.31 43.58 -59.86
N HIS A 74 41.52 44.82 -59.41
CA HIS A 74 41.07 45.28 -58.10
C HIS A 74 39.54 45.28 -57.99
N VAL A 75 38.83 45.73 -59.01
CA VAL A 75 37.37 45.71 -59.08
C VAL A 75 36.86 44.27 -59.00
N SER A 76 37.38 43.35 -59.82
CA SER A 76 36.99 41.95 -59.78
C SER A 76 37.23 41.31 -58.41
N ARG A 77 38.34 41.64 -57.73
CA ARG A 77 38.61 41.17 -56.37
C ARG A 77 37.60 41.73 -55.37
N LEU A 78 37.30 43.03 -55.43
CA LEU A 78 36.34 43.68 -54.54
C LEU A 78 34.91 43.16 -54.79
N GLU A 79 34.51 42.94 -56.04
CA GLU A 79 33.23 42.33 -56.38
C GLU A 79 33.11 40.90 -55.86
N SER A 80 34.17 40.10 -56.02
CA SER A 80 34.21 38.73 -55.47
C SER A 80 34.10 38.73 -53.95
N GLN A 81 34.78 39.66 -53.28
CA GLN A 81 34.71 39.81 -51.83
C GLN A 81 33.33 40.30 -51.39
N LEU A 82 32.75 41.26 -52.08
CA LEU A 82 31.39 41.75 -51.82
C LEU A 82 30.37 40.61 -51.98
N ALA A 83 30.48 39.82 -53.05
CA ALA A 83 29.59 38.69 -53.28
C ALA A 83 29.70 37.64 -52.15
N PHE A 84 30.92 37.32 -51.71
CA PHE A 84 31.16 36.42 -50.58
C PHE A 84 30.55 36.93 -49.27
N GLU A 85 30.78 38.19 -48.92
CA GLU A 85 30.23 38.80 -47.71
C GLU A 85 28.69 38.90 -47.78
N THR A 86 28.14 39.23 -48.95
CA THR A 86 26.69 39.29 -49.14
C THR A 86 26.05 37.91 -48.97
N GLN A 87 26.69 36.87 -49.50
CA GLN A 87 26.25 35.48 -49.32
C GLN A 87 26.34 35.07 -47.84
N GLN A 88 27.47 35.33 -47.17
CA GLN A 88 27.65 35.03 -45.75
C GLN A 88 26.60 35.72 -44.87
N HIS A 89 26.31 36.99 -45.15
CA HIS A 89 25.28 37.74 -44.45
C HIS A 89 23.88 37.17 -44.69
N ALA A 90 23.55 36.77 -45.92
CA ALA A 90 22.28 36.11 -46.23
C ALA A 90 22.14 34.77 -45.50
N GLU A 91 23.21 33.96 -45.46
CA GLU A 91 23.24 32.68 -44.74
C GLU A 91 23.11 32.88 -43.21
N ALA A 92 23.77 33.91 -42.66
CA ALA A 92 23.67 34.24 -41.25
C ALA A 92 22.24 34.70 -40.87
N ASN A 93 21.61 35.53 -41.69
CA ASN A 93 20.22 35.96 -41.47
C ASN A 93 19.24 34.80 -41.56
N ALA A 94 19.39 33.91 -42.55
CA ALA A 94 18.53 32.73 -42.65
C ALA A 94 18.64 31.82 -41.42
N LYS A 95 19.85 31.66 -40.86
CA LYS A 95 20.07 30.93 -39.61
C LYS A 95 19.43 31.65 -38.42
N LEU A 96 19.54 32.97 -38.35
CA LEU A 96 18.95 33.78 -37.27
C LEU A 96 17.42 33.69 -37.30
N ASP A 97 16.80 33.80 -38.48
CA ASP A 97 15.35 33.66 -38.65
C ASP A 97 14.88 32.26 -38.22
N HIS A 98 15.59 31.21 -38.63
CA HIS A 98 15.27 29.84 -38.22
C HIS A 98 15.39 29.65 -36.70
N LEU A 99 16.46 30.15 -36.08
CA LEU A 99 16.65 30.07 -34.63
C LEU A 99 15.58 30.87 -33.88
N THR A 100 15.16 32.01 -34.40
CA THR A 100 14.12 32.85 -33.80
C THR A 100 12.77 32.16 -33.85
N GLN A 101 12.40 31.57 -34.99
CA GLN A 101 11.17 30.79 -35.12
C GLN A 101 11.18 29.55 -34.22
N PHE A 102 12.33 28.86 -34.15
CA PHE A 102 12.49 27.72 -33.26
C PHE A 102 12.31 28.14 -31.79
N LEU A 103 12.98 29.21 -31.35
CA LEU A 103 12.84 29.74 -29.99
C LEU A 103 11.39 30.09 -29.66
N GLN A 104 10.69 30.80 -30.55
CA GLN A 104 9.27 31.13 -30.36
C GLN A 104 8.42 29.86 -30.20
N SER A 105 8.59 28.85 -31.07
CA SER A 105 7.84 27.60 -30.94
C SER A 105 8.16 26.85 -29.65
N THR A 106 9.41 26.90 -29.17
CA THR A 106 9.80 26.27 -27.91
C THR A 106 9.26 27.03 -26.70
N GLU A 107 9.16 28.36 -26.76
CA GLU A 107 8.55 29.17 -25.71
C GLU A 107 7.04 28.93 -25.61
N ASP A 108 6.35 28.86 -26.75
CA ASP A 108 4.91 28.56 -26.81
C ASP A 108 4.60 27.16 -26.27
N THR A 109 5.38 26.15 -26.66
CA THR A 109 5.22 24.77 -26.15
C THR A 109 5.53 24.67 -24.67
N LEU A 110 6.56 25.38 -24.19
CA LEU A 110 6.89 25.42 -22.77
C LEU A 110 5.78 26.10 -21.95
N ALA A 111 5.20 27.19 -22.45
CA ALA A 111 4.07 27.86 -21.81
C ALA A 111 2.83 26.96 -21.74
N GLN A 112 2.54 26.20 -22.81
CA GLN A 112 1.46 25.22 -22.83
C GLN A 112 1.69 24.11 -21.78
N GLN A 113 2.88 23.52 -21.75
CA GLN A 113 3.22 22.48 -20.78
C GLN A 113 3.18 22.98 -19.34
N GLN A 114 3.62 24.22 -19.07
CA GLN A 114 3.50 24.82 -17.74
C GLN A 114 2.04 25.00 -17.32
N ALA A 115 1.16 25.42 -18.25
CA ALA A 115 -0.26 25.55 -17.98
C ALA A 115 -0.92 24.18 -17.71
N GLU A 116 -0.60 23.15 -18.50
CA GLU A 116 -1.07 21.78 -18.27
C GLU A 116 -0.60 21.24 -16.92
N LEU A 117 0.68 21.40 -16.59
CA LEU A 117 1.26 20.98 -15.32
C LEU A 117 0.58 21.68 -14.13
N SER A 118 0.26 22.97 -14.24
CA SER A 118 -0.47 23.69 -13.19
C SER A 118 -1.89 23.15 -12.99
N LYS A 119 -2.60 22.80 -14.07
CA LYS A 119 -3.93 22.19 -13.98
C LYS A 119 -3.88 20.81 -13.34
N GLU A 120 -2.93 19.97 -13.75
CA GLU A 120 -2.74 18.65 -13.14
C GLU A 120 -2.38 18.76 -11.65
N GLN A 121 -1.58 19.76 -11.26
CA GLN A 121 -1.27 20.03 -9.86
C GLN A 121 -2.51 20.42 -9.05
N ASP A 122 -3.38 21.27 -9.59
CA ASP A 122 -4.63 21.67 -8.95
C ASP A 122 -5.60 20.47 -8.81
N GLU A 123 -5.70 19.63 -9.84
CA GLU A 123 -6.49 18.39 -9.81
C GLU A 123 -5.95 17.40 -8.77
N MET A 124 -4.64 17.19 -8.72
CA MET A 124 -4.00 16.37 -7.68
C MET A 124 -4.28 16.90 -6.28
N ALA A 125 -4.19 18.22 -6.06
CA ALA A 125 -4.51 18.84 -4.78
C ALA A 125 -5.98 18.58 -4.40
N GLY A 126 -6.90 18.67 -5.37
CA GLY A 126 -8.30 18.31 -5.19
C GLY A 126 -8.52 16.86 -4.77
N PHE A 127 -7.85 15.90 -5.42
CA PHE A 127 -7.94 14.49 -5.05
C PHE A 127 -7.34 14.21 -3.66
N VAL A 128 -6.22 14.86 -3.31
CA VAL A 128 -5.62 14.73 -1.97
C VAL A 128 -6.61 15.20 -0.89
N ALA A 129 -7.25 16.36 -1.09
CA ALA A 129 -8.25 16.86 -0.15
C ALA A 129 -9.46 15.91 0.01
N GLN A 130 -9.93 15.31 -1.09
CA GLN A 130 -11.00 14.31 -1.05
C GLN A 130 -10.58 13.05 -0.29
N ILE A 131 -9.36 12.56 -0.52
CA ILE A 131 -8.82 11.38 0.20
C ILE A 131 -8.71 11.68 1.70
N GLU A 132 -8.25 12.86 2.08
CA GLU A 132 -8.18 13.27 3.49
C GLU A 132 -9.57 13.34 4.13
N GLY A 133 -10.56 13.91 3.43
CA GLY A 133 -11.96 13.92 3.87
C GLY A 133 -12.51 12.51 4.10
N LEU A 134 -12.36 11.61 3.12
CA LEU A 134 -12.81 10.21 3.23
C LEU A 134 -12.10 9.45 4.35
N ARG A 135 -10.80 9.70 4.57
CA ARG A 135 -10.05 9.10 5.68
C ARG A 135 -10.57 9.56 7.04
N SER A 136 -10.88 10.86 7.17
CA SER A 136 -11.49 11.41 8.38
C SER A 136 -12.86 10.79 8.64
N GLU A 137 -13.71 10.71 7.61
CA GLU A 137 -15.03 10.06 7.72
C GLU A 137 -14.91 8.60 8.14
N LEU A 138 -14.04 7.83 7.48
CA LEU A 138 -13.78 6.43 7.82
C LEU A 138 -13.34 6.29 9.27
N SER A 139 -12.39 7.12 9.73
CA SER A 139 -11.94 7.09 11.13
C SER A 139 -13.07 7.33 12.12
N SER A 140 -13.97 8.29 11.82
CA SER A 140 -15.13 8.60 12.66
C SER A 140 -16.14 7.46 12.67
N LEU A 141 -16.33 6.79 11.53
CA LEU A 141 -17.27 5.69 11.39
C LEU A 141 -16.74 4.42 12.08
N THR A 142 -15.43 4.17 12.01
CA THR A 142 -14.77 3.09 12.74
C THR A 142 -14.84 3.30 14.25
N ALA A 143 -14.66 4.53 14.74
CA ALA A 143 -14.83 4.84 16.16
C ALA A 143 -16.27 4.55 16.61
N LYS A 144 -17.27 5.07 15.90
CA LYS A 144 -18.69 4.80 16.19
C LYS A 144 -19.03 3.31 16.15
N TYR A 145 -18.50 2.57 15.16
CA TYR A 145 -18.70 1.13 15.06
C TYR A 145 -18.08 0.39 16.26
N SER A 146 -16.88 0.77 16.67
CA SER A 146 -16.22 0.20 17.85
C SER A 146 -17.04 0.42 19.13
N ASP A 147 -17.55 1.63 19.33
CA ASP A 147 -18.37 1.98 20.49
C ASP A 147 -19.66 1.14 20.52
N VAL A 148 -20.41 1.13 19.43
CA VAL A 148 -21.66 0.36 19.31
C VAL A 148 -21.40 -1.14 19.43
N SER A 149 -20.31 -1.65 18.85
CA SER A 149 -19.93 -3.06 18.99
C SER A 149 -19.61 -3.41 20.45
N GLY A 150 -18.96 -2.49 21.18
CA GLY A 150 -18.71 -2.62 22.62
C GLY A 150 -20.00 -2.71 23.42
N ASP A 151 -20.93 -1.79 23.18
CA ASP A 151 -22.25 -1.77 23.84
C ASP A 151 -23.04 -3.07 23.58
N VAL A 152 -23.02 -3.55 22.33
CA VAL A 152 -23.66 -4.83 21.96
C VAL A 152 -23.03 -6.01 22.69
N HIS A 153 -21.70 -6.03 22.85
CA HIS A 153 -21.03 -7.09 23.61
C HIS A 153 -21.42 -7.08 25.09
N VAL A 154 -21.52 -5.90 25.71
CA VAL A 154 -21.97 -5.75 27.10
C VAL A 154 -23.42 -6.24 27.24
N ALA A 155 -24.32 -5.75 26.39
CA ALA A 155 -25.73 -6.14 26.42
C ALA A 155 -25.93 -7.65 26.20
N ARG A 156 -25.16 -8.28 25.29
CA ARG A 156 -25.18 -9.74 25.10
C ARG A 156 -24.75 -10.50 26.35
N ARG A 157 -23.71 -10.01 27.04
CA ARG A 157 -23.22 -10.64 28.28
C ARG A 157 -24.24 -10.54 29.42
N GLU A 158 -24.90 -9.40 29.55
CA GLU A 158 -25.99 -9.21 30.52
C GLU A 158 -27.17 -10.12 30.24
N LEU A 159 -27.57 -10.24 28.96
CA LEU A 159 -28.63 -11.18 28.54
C LEU A 159 -28.28 -12.62 28.88
N GLU A 160 -27.04 -13.05 28.61
CA GLU A 160 -26.59 -14.42 28.92
C GLU A 160 -26.59 -14.69 30.43
N LEU A 161 -26.19 -13.71 31.25
CA LEU A 161 -26.26 -13.81 32.72
C LEU A 161 -27.71 -13.88 33.20
N GLY A 162 -28.58 -13.03 32.65
CA GLY A 162 -30.02 -13.04 32.97
C GLY A 162 -30.68 -14.37 32.59
N GLN A 163 -30.35 -14.94 31.43
CA GLN A 163 -30.85 -16.25 30.99
C GLN A 163 -30.40 -17.37 31.95
N LYS A 164 -29.12 -17.40 32.34
CA LYS A 164 -28.64 -18.38 33.33
C LYS A 164 -29.34 -18.25 34.67
N GLY A 165 -29.61 -17.01 35.12
CA GLY A 165 -30.37 -16.74 36.32
C GLY A 165 -31.81 -17.25 36.23
N LEU A 166 -32.48 -17.00 35.10
CA LEU A 166 -33.84 -17.48 34.83
C LEU A 166 -33.90 -19.02 34.81
N ASP A 167 -32.94 -19.67 34.16
CA ASP A 167 -32.86 -21.13 34.11
C ASP A 167 -32.65 -21.74 35.51
N ALA A 168 -31.80 -21.11 36.34
CA ALA A 168 -31.58 -21.53 37.71
C ALA A 168 -32.85 -21.39 38.56
N ALA A 169 -33.50 -20.23 38.51
CA ALA A 169 -34.75 -19.98 39.24
C ALA A 169 -35.88 -20.91 38.78
N SER A 170 -35.97 -21.21 37.47
CA SER A 170 -36.97 -22.12 36.92
C SER A 170 -36.75 -23.56 37.40
N LYS A 171 -35.49 -24.00 37.48
CA LYS A 171 -35.14 -25.32 38.05
C LYS A 171 -35.44 -25.41 39.54
N GLU A 172 -35.11 -24.36 40.30
CA GLU A 172 -35.41 -24.30 41.73
C GLU A 172 -36.92 -24.31 41.98
N LEU A 173 -37.69 -23.53 41.20
CA LEU A 173 -39.14 -23.56 41.25
C LEU A 173 -39.68 -24.96 40.94
N GLY A 174 -39.19 -25.61 39.89
CA GLY A 174 -39.55 -26.98 39.55
C GLY A 174 -39.27 -27.95 40.70
N ALA A 175 -38.09 -27.87 41.33
CA ALA A 175 -37.74 -28.69 42.49
C ALA A 175 -38.68 -28.45 43.68
N LYS A 176 -39.01 -27.18 43.98
CA LYS A 176 -39.94 -26.82 45.07
C LYS A 176 -41.37 -27.26 44.80
N VAL A 177 -41.82 -27.20 43.55
CA VAL A 177 -43.13 -27.73 43.14
C VAL A 177 -43.17 -29.25 43.34
N SER A 178 -42.15 -29.99 42.88
CA SER A 178 -42.08 -31.44 43.09
C SER A 178 -41.97 -31.84 44.57
N GLU A 179 -41.21 -31.08 45.38
CA GLU A 179 -41.16 -31.28 46.84
C GLU A 179 -42.54 -31.09 47.49
N LEU A 180 -43.27 -30.04 47.08
CA LEU A 180 -44.62 -29.75 47.56
C LEU A 180 -45.61 -30.83 47.15
N GLU A 181 -45.58 -31.28 45.89
CA GLU A 181 -46.42 -32.38 45.40
C GLU A 181 -46.15 -33.68 46.17
N ARG A 182 -44.88 -34.00 46.44
CA ARG A 182 -44.51 -35.17 47.25
C ARG A 182 -45.04 -35.04 48.68
N ALA A 183 -44.85 -33.88 49.33
CA ALA A 183 -45.36 -33.65 50.68
C ALA A 183 -46.90 -33.72 50.76
N MET A 184 -47.60 -33.21 49.74
CA MET A 184 -49.05 -33.34 49.63
C MET A 184 -49.48 -34.80 49.43
N ALA A 185 -48.75 -35.57 48.62
CA ALA A 185 -49.03 -36.99 48.41
C ALA A 185 -48.78 -37.82 49.68
N GLU A 186 -47.70 -37.55 50.41
CA GLU A 186 -47.41 -38.16 51.71
C GLU A 186 -48.50 -37.81 52.74
N LYS A 187 -48.90 -36.53 52.84
CA LYS A 187 -50.03 -36.10 53.69
C LYS A 187 -51.31 -36.86 53.33
N ALA A 188 -51.67 -36.93 52.05
CA ALA A 188 -52.84 -37.64 51.58
C ALA A 188 -52.78 -39.15 51.90
N ALA A 189 -51.62 -39.79 51.72
CA ALA A 189 -51.42 -41.20 52.02
C ALA A 189 -51.59 -41.50 53.52
N VAL A 190 -51.02 -40.66 54.40
CA VAL A 190 -51.18 -40.77 55.86
C VAL A 190 -52.65 -40.62 56.26
N LEU A 191 -53.35 -39.61 55.74
CA LEU A 191 -54.77 -39.40 56.05
C LEU A 191 -55.66 -40.56 55.57
N ARG A 192 -55.37 -41.13 54.38
CA ARG A 192 -56.05 -42.33 53.87
C ARG A 192 -55.79 -43.55 54.77
N ARG A 193 -54.55 -43.73 55.23
CA ARG A 193 -54.21 -44.81 56.17
C ARG A 193 -54.98 -44.68 57.48
N CYS A 194 -55.03 -43.48 58.06
CA CYS A 194 -55.83 -43.23 59.26
C CYS A 194 -57.33 -43.51 59.06
N LYS A 195 -57.88 -43.23 57.86
CA LYS A 195 -59.26 -43.60 57.51
C LYS A 195 -59.48 -45.11 57.43
N ILE A 196 -58.54 -45.86 56.85
CA ILE A 196 -58.63 -47.32 56.70
C ILE A 196 -58.48 -48.04 58.05
N GLU A 197 -57.56 -47.56 58.89
CA GLU A 197 -57.27 -48.12 60.22
C GLU A 197 -58.26 -47.64 61.31
N ASP A 198 -59.29 -46.86 60.94
CA ASP A 198 -60.29 -46.25 61.83
C ASP A 198 -59.67 -45.48 63.02
N ILE A 199 -58.60 -44.75 62.72
CA ILE A 199 -57.92 -43.90 63.70
C ILE A 199 -58.66 -42.56 63.78
N ALA A 200 -59.27 -42.28 64.94
CA ALA A 200 -59.92 -41.01 65.21
C ALA A 200 -58.89 -39.87 65.34
N LEU A 201 -58.79 -39.03 64.31
CA LEU A 201 -57.96 -37.83 64.34
C LEU A 201 -58.80 -36.60 64.78
N PRO A 202 -58.30 -35.77 65.71
CA PRO A 202 -58.88 -34.45 65.96
C PRO A 202 -58.59 -33.54 64.76
N LEU A 203 -59.63 -32.94 64.17
CA LEU A 203 -59.54 -32.11 62.97
C LEU A 203 -60.02 -30.69 63.25
N LEU A 204 -59.29 -29.69 62.75
CA LEU A 204 -59.71 -28.28 62.75
C LEU A 204 -60.62 -27.94 61.56
N ARG A 205 -60.33 -28.55 60.40
CA ARG A 205 -61.07 -28.34 59.15
C ARG A 205 -61.07 -29.61 58.30
N GLY A 206 -62.17 -29.83 57.57
CA GLY A 206 -62.35 -30.97 56.68
C GLY A 206 -62.82 -32.23 57.41
N SER A 207 -62.97 -33.31 56.65
CA SER A 207 -63.45 -34.61 57.14
C SER A 207 -62.71 -35.72 56.40
N LEU A 208 -62.26 -36.76 57.11
CA LEU A 208 -61.60 -37.92 56.51
C LEU A 208 -62.52 -38.66 55.53
N GLN A 209 -63.84 -38.51 55.66
CA GLN A 209 -64.82 -39.09 54.73
C GLN A 209 -64.73 -38.47 53.32
N ALA A 210 -64.29 -37.22 53.20
CA ALA A 210 -64.12 -36.52 51.91
C ALA A 210 -63.00 -37.10 51.03
N LEU A 211 -62.05 -37.85 51.61
CA LEU A 211 -60.99 -38.50 50.84
C LEU A 211 -61.54 -39.67 50.02
N ALA A 212 -61.43 -39.60 48.70
CA ALA A 212 -61.71 -40.72 47.82
C ALA A 212 -60.78 -41.91 48.17
N LEU A 213 -61.38 -43.07 48.45
CA LEU A 213 -60.67 -44.34 48.47
C LEU A 213 -60.61 -44.79 47.02
N GLU A 214 -59.48 -44.60 46.36
CA GLU A 214 -59.22 -45.13 45.02
C GLU A 214 -59.49 -46.65 45.02
N ALA A 215 -60.65 -47.04 44.46
CA ALA A 215 -61.06 -48.42 44.32
C ALA A 215 -60.37 -49.00 43.09
N GLY A 216 -59.24 -49.70 43.30
CA GLY A 216 -58.48 -50.23 42.16
C GLY A 216 -57.25 -51.09 42.48
N ALA A 217 -57.30 -51.99 43.46
CA ALA A 217 -56.40 -53.16 43.47
C ALA A 217 -57.08 -54.33 44.16
N GLY A 218 -57.41 -55.36 43.36
CA GLY A 218 -57.94 -56.62 43.87
C GLY A 218 -56.99 -57.28 44.86
N ALA A 219 -57.60 -58.05 45.77
CA ALA A 219 -56.96 -58.90 46.74
C ALA A 219 -55.72 -59.65 46.20
N GLY A 220 -54.58 -59.45 46.85
CA GLY A 220 -53.35 -60.16 46.56
C GLY A 220 -52.21 -59.65 47.42
N THR A 221 -51.88 -60.41 48.46
CA THR A 221 -50.71 -60.27 49.32
C THR A 221 -49.40 -60.15 48.53
N ASP A 222 -48.72 -59.01 48.61
CA ASP A 222 -47.25 -58.97 48.79
C ASP A 222 -46.72 -57.55 49.08
N SER A 223 -46.04 -57.43 50.22
CA SER A 223 -45.57 -56.17 50.82
C SER A 223 -44.32 -55.57 50.14
N GLN A 224 -43.98 -55.98 48.91
CA GLN A 224 -42.74 -55.55 48.22
C GLN A 224 -42.99 -54.74 46.94
N LEU A 225 -44.25 -54.46 46.59
CA LEU A 225 -44.61 -53.69 45.38
C LEU A 225 -44.89 -52.21 45.63
N ALA A 226 -44.91 -51.76 46.89
CA ALA A 226 -45.19 -50.36 47.25
C ALA A 226 -44.08 -49.38 46.80
N GLU A 227 -42.85 -49.85 46.64
CA GLU A 227 -41.70 -49.02 46.23
C GLU A 227 -41.60 -48.82 44.71
N SER A 228 -42.16 -49.75 43.91
CA SER A 228 -42.11 -49.70 42.45
C SER A 228 -43.22 -48.84 41.83
N TYR A 229 -44.37 -48.74 42.50
CA TYR A 229 -45.54 -47.99 42.00
C TYR A 229 -45.39 -46.46 42.08
N LEU A 230 -44.50 -45.95 42.92
CA LEU A 230 -44.19 -44.51 43.01
C LEU A 230 -43.40 -43.99 41.81
N SER A 231 -42.75 -44.87 41.03
CA SER A 231 -41.88 -44.52 39.90
C SER A 231 -42.61 -44.45 38.54
N GLN A 232 -43.84 -44.98 38.43
CA GLN A 232 -44.59 -45.07 37.17
C GLN A 232 -45.71 -44.02 37.01
N LEU A 233 -45.71 -42.96 37.79
CA LEU A 233 -46.60 -41.81 37.56
C LEU A 233 -46.09 -40.99 36.37
N SER A 234 -46.50 -41.39 35.18
CA SER A 234 -46.33 -40.58 33.97
C SER A 234 -47.21 -39.33 34.05
N ILE A 235 -46.71 -38.22 33.51
CA ILE A 235 -47.25 -36.86 33.56
C ILE A 235 -48.65 -36.69 32.88
N ALA A 236 -49.24 -37.77 32.36
CA ALA A 236 -50.47 -37.72 31.57
C ALA A 236 -51.78 -37.73 32.39
N ASP A 237 -51.78 -38.19 33.65
CA ASP A 237 -52.98 -38.27 34.52
C ASP A 237 -53.02 -37.15 35.59
N THR A 238 -52.64 -35.95 35.20
CA THR A 238 -52.44 -34.81 36.12
C THR A 238 -53.74 -34.28 36.72
N GLN A 239 -54.91 -34.43 36.11
CA GLN A 239 -56.14 -33.81 36.64
C GLN A 239 -56.79 -34.58 37.81
N SER A 240 -56.83 -35.92 37.76
CA SER A 240 -57.46 -36.74 38.83
C SER A 240 -56.58 -36.83 40.07
N SER A 241 -55.26 -36.87 39.87
CA SER A 241 -54.27 -36.88 40.94
C SER A 241 -54.23 -35.54 41.68
N LEU A 242 -54.34 -34.40 40.97
CA LEU A 242 -54.35 -33.07 41.60
C LEU A 242 -55.60 -32.83 42.45
N ALA A 243 -56.78 -33.28 42.00
CA ALA A 243 -58.03 -33.14 42.74
C ALA A 243 -57.99 -33.91 44.07
N SER A 244 -57.48 -35.14 44.04
CA SER A 244 -57.29 -35.95 45.25
C SER A 244 -56.27 -35.37 46.23
N LEU A 245 -55.25 -34.66 45.72
CA LEU A 245 -54.26 -33.94 46.54
C LEU A 245 -54.85 -32.66 47.14
N GLN A 246 -55.72 -31.95 46.41
CA GLN A 246 -56.44 -30.78 46.90
C GLN A 246 -57.43 -31.12 48.02
N ASP A 247 -58.18 -32.22 47.89
CA ASP A 247 -59.10 -32.70 48.94
C ASP A 247 -58.35 -33.05 50.24
N ALA A 248 -57.15 -33.61 50.11
CA ALA A 248 -56.29 -33.89 51.26
C ALA A 248 -55.70 -32.62 51.87
N ASP A 249 -55.47 -31.57 51.08
CA ASP A 249 -54.91 -30.33 51.59
C ASP A 249 -55.92 -29.55 52.45
N ASP A 250 -57.20 -29.59 52.07
CA ASP A 250 -58.32 -28.99 52.79
C ASP A 250 -58.59 -29.62 54.19
N ILE A 251 -58.01 -30.79 54.45
CA ILE A 251 -58.06 -31.44 55.77
C ILE A 251 -56.89 -30.96 56.63
N VAL A 252 -57.23 -30.31 57.74
CA VAL A 252 -56.26 -29.75 58.70
C VAL A 252 -56.39 -30.45 60.04
N PRO A 253 -55.46 -31.34 60.41
CA PRO A 253 -55.44 -31.97 61.74
C PRO A 253 -55.17 -30.94 62.85
N ASP A 254 -55.79 -31.15 64.01
CA ASP A 254 -55.50 -30.37 65.20
C ASP A 254 -54.29 -30.93 65.95
N TYR A 255 -53.19 -30.18 65.95
CA TYR A 255 -51.98 -30.54 66.68
C TYR A 255 -51.94 -29.98 68.11
N SER A 256 -53.00 -29.30 68.59
CA SER A 256 -53.06 -28.61 69.89
C SER A 256 -52.83 -29.50 71.12
N LEU A 257 -53.00 -30.82 70.96
CA LEU A 257 -52.82 -31.81 72.04
C LEU A 257 -51.39 -32.38 72.11
N LEU A 258 -50.52 -32.09 71.13
CA LEU A 258 -49.15 -32.62 71.08
C LEU A 258 -48.16 -31.75 71.88
N PRO A 259 -47.12 -32.31 72.52
CA PRO A 259 -46.04 -31.53 73.12
C PRO A 259 -45.31 -30.69 72.06
N GLN A 260 -44.80 -29.51 72.43
CA GLN A 260 -44.12 -28.59 71.50
C GLN A 260 -42.96 -29.26 70.73
N GLN A 261 -42.23 -30.16 71.37
CA GLN A 261 -41.12 -30.93 70.78
C GLN A 261 -41.57 -31.88 69.66
N ALA A 262 -42.79 -32.43 69.75
CA ALA A 262 -43.36 -33.31 68.73
C ALA A 262 -43.93 -32.53 67.54
N ARG A 263 -44.33 -31.27 67.74
CA ARG A 263 -44.82 -30.38 66.65
C ARG A 263 -43.69 -29.82 65.79
N THR A 264 -42.46 -29.78 66.31
CA THR A 264 -41.31 -29.15 65.63
C THR A 264 -40.42 -30.14 64.87
N GLY A 265 -40.77 -31.44 64.81
CA GLY A 265 -40.05 -32.43 63.99
C GLY A 265 -38.60 -32.72 64.41
N ALA A 266 -38.19 -32.39 65.65
CA ALA A 266 -36.79 -32.34 66.05
C ALA A 266 -36.01 -33.68 65.90
N SER A 267 -36.68 -34.83 65.96
CA SER A 267 -36.01 -36.14 65.81
C SER A 267 -35.44 -36.37 64.40
N ALA A 268 -36.07 -35.85 63.34
CA ALA A 268 -35.58 -36.00 61.97
C ALA A 268 -34.41 -35.03 61.66
N THR A 269 -34.37 -33.88 62.36
CA THR A 269 -33.37 -32.83 62.11
C THR A 269 -31.95 -33.20 62.55
N VAL A 270 -31.79 -34.19 63.42
CA VAL A 270 -30.47 -34.63 63.90
C VAL A 270 -29.84 -35.62 62.91
N ASP A 271 -30.61 -36.58 62.40
CA ASP A 271 -30.15 -37.54 61.40
C ASP A 271 -29.80 -36.85 60.08
N GLN A 272 -30.59 -35.85 59.68
CA GLN A 272 -30.34 -35.06 58.48
C GLN A 272 -29.02 -34.28 58.57
N LYS A 273 -28.69 -33.71 59.74
CA LYS A 273 -27.41 -33.00 59.96
C LYS A 273 -26.21 -33.92 59.79
N PHE A 274 -26.29 -35.16 60.28
CA PHE A 274 -25.19 -36.11 60.10
C PHE A 274 -25.05 -36.56 58.64
N GLN A 275 -26.17 -36.71 57.92
CA GLN A 275 -26.14 -37.01 56.49
C GLN A 275 -25.50 -35.86 55.68
N ASP A 276 -25.84 -34.62 56.04
CA ASP A 276 -25.30 -33.40 55.40
C ASP A 276 -23.79 -33.28 55.62
N ASP A 277 -23.29 -33.50 56.84
CA ASP A 277 -21.85 -33.45 57.14
C ASP A 277 -21.04 -34.49 56.36
N ILE A 278 -21.57 -35.71 56.19
CA ILE A 278 -20.93 -36.77 55.40
C ILE A 278 -20.87 -36.37 53.92
N SER A 279 -21.97 -35.82 53.38
CA SER A 279 -22.02 -35.38 51.99
C SER A 279 -21.04 -34.23 51.71
N ARG A 280 -20.91 -33.27 52.64
CA ARG A 280 -19.95 -32.15 52.55
C ARG A 280 -18.52 -32.65 52.50
N LEU A 281 -18.14 -33.52 53.43
CA LEU A 281 -16.77 -34.06 53.50
C LEU A 281 -16.44 -34.89 52.25
N THR A 282 -17.40 -35.64 51.72
CA THR A 282 -17.21 -36.41 50.48
C THR A 282 -17.02 -35.48 49.28
N ALA A 283 -17.82 -34.41 49.18
CA ALA A 283 -17.67 -33.39 48.14
C ALA A 283 -16.35 -32.62 48.26
N GLU A 284 -15.84 -32.35 49.46
CA GLU A 284 -14.52 -31.75 49.66
C GLU A 284 -13.39 -32.68 49.18
N VAL A 285 -13.49 -33.99 49.44
CA VAL A 285 -12.53 -34.98 48.96
C VAL A 285 -12.58 -35.12 47.44
N ASP A 286 -13.78 -35.15 46.85
CA ASP A 286 -13.97 -35.20 45.40
C ASP A 286 -13.58 -33.87 44.73
N ALA A 287 -13.72 -32.73 45.39
CA ALA A 287 -13.24 -31.44 44.88
C ALA A 287 -11.71 -31.34 44.90
N LEU A 288 -11.06 -32.03 45.84
CA LEU A 288 -9.62 -32.15 45.91
C LEU A 288 -9.02 -33.04 44.82
N ASN A 289 -9.83 -33.58 43.88
CA ASN A 289 -9.42 -34.44 42.76
C ASN A 289 -8.12 -33.92 42.13
N PRO A 290 -6.96 -34.51 42.48
CA PRO A 290 -5.70 -34.03 41.98
C PRO A 290 -5.69 -34.38 40.51
N ASN A 291 -5.75 -33.38 39.62
CA ASN A 291 -5.72 -33.64 38.18
C ASN A 291 -4.46 -34.47 37.86
N PRO A 292 -4.60 -35.77 37.55
CA PRO A 292 -3.47 -36.69 37.52
C PRO A 292 -2.49 -36.34 36.39
N HIS A 293 -2.98 -35.61 35.38
CA HIS A 293 -2.22 -35.16 34.22
C HIS A 293 -1.68 -33.72 34.37
N ALA A 294 -1.90 -33.04 35.51
CA ALA A 294 -1.41 -31.68 35.71
C ALA A 294 0.12 -31.61 35.60
N ARG A 295 0.80 -32.61 36.14
CA ARG A 295 2.26 -32.71 36.09
C ARG A 295 2.76 -32.95 34.65
N GLU A 296 2.15 -33.88 33.92
CA GLU A 296 2.50 -34.17 32.52
C GLU A 296 2.25 -32.95 31.62
N ARG A 297 1.15 -32.23 31.82
CA ARG A 297 0.85 -30.99 31.08
C ARG A 297 1.84 -29.87 31.38
N MET A 298 2.28 -29.76 32.63
CA MET A 298 3.31 -28.80 33.02
C MET A 298 4.66 -29.14 32.37
N GLU A 299 5.07 -30.41 32.38
CA GLU A 299 6.31 -30.88 31.74
C GLU A 299 6.26 -30.64 30.21
N ALA A 300 5.13 -30.93 29.56
CA ALA A 300 4.93 -30.65 28.13
C ALA A 300 4.95 -29.15 27.80
N ALA A 301 4.35 -28.31 28.64
CA ALA A 301 4.38 -26.86 28.48
C ALA A 301 5.80 -26.29 28.65
N GLN A 302 6.56 -26.80 29.61
CA GLN A 302 7.96 -26.42 29.82
C GLN A 302 8.86 -26.82 28.65
N ALA A 303 8.67 -28.02 28.08
CA ALA A 303 9.41 -28.46 26.90
C ALA A 303 9.15 -27.54 25.70
N ARG A 304 7.87 -27.26 25.38
CA ARG A 304 7.51 -26.34 24.30
C ARG A 304 8.07 -24.93 24.51
N LEU A 305 8.08 -24.44 25.74
CA LEU A 305 8.64 -23.13 26.05
C LEU A 305 10.15 -23.08 25.77
N ARG A 306 10.89 -24.13 26.12
CA ARG A 306 12.33 -24.24 25.81
C ARG A 306 12.60 -24.28 24.32
N ASP A 307 11.80 -25.01 23.56
CA ASP A 307 11.95 -25.11 22.10
C ASP A 307 11.69 -23.74 21.44
N ILE A 308 10.62 -23.05 21.85
CA ILE A 308 10.30 -21.70 21.35
C ILE A 308 11.41 -20.69 21.72
N GLU A 309 11.95 -20.76 22.94
CA GLU A 309 13.07 -19.90 23.35
C GLU A 309 14.33 -20.15 22.52
N ALA A 310 14.62 -21.41 22.18
CA ALA A 310 15.75 -21.76 21.32
C ALA A 310 15.58 -21.20 19.89
N GLU A 311 14.42 -21.45 19.27
CA GLU A 311 14.10 -20.94 17.92
C GLU A 311 14.13 -19.41 17.87
N HIS A 312 13.59 -18.73 18.90
CA HIS A 312 13.60 -17.28 18.98
C HIS A 312 15.02 -16.71 19.13
N ASN A 313 15.90 -17.39 19.85
CA ASN A 313 17.30 -16.98 19.96
C ASN A 313 18.07 -17.18 18.66
N GLU A 314 17.83 -18.28 17.94
CA GLU A 314 18.39 -18.54 16.61
C GLU A 314 17.94 -17.48 15.60
N ALA A 315 16.64 -17.20 15.51
CA ALA A 315 16.11 -16.15 14.63
C ALA A 315 16.69 -14.75 14.96
N ARG A 316 16.93 -14.46 16.25
CA ARG A 316 17.61 -13.22 16.66
C ARG A 316 19.07 -13.17 16.23
N GLN A 317 19.77 -14.30 16.27
CA GLN A 317 21.15 -14.41 15.79
C GLN A 317 21.20 -14.16 14.27
N GLU A 318 20.36 -14.84 13.50
CA GLU A 318 20.27 -14.67 12.04
C GLU A 318 19.92 -13.23 11.65
N ALA A 319 18.97 -12.60 12.35
CA ALA A 319 18.61 -11.21 12.09
C ALA A 319 19.77 -10.23 12.36
N ARG A 320 20.61 -10.52 13.38
CA ARG A 320 21.82 -9.73 13.66
C ARG A 320 22.86 -9.92 12.56
N ASP A 321 23.09 -11.15 12.12
CA ASP A 321 24.06 -11.49 11.08
C ASP A 321 23.63 -10.91 9.71
N ALA A 322 22.34 -10.97 9.38
CA ALA A 322 21.80 -10.32 8.18
C ALA A 322 21.97 -8.80 8.23
N LYS A 323 21.75 -8.18 9.40
CA LYS A 323 21.93 -6.74 9.59
C LYS A 323 23.40 -6.31 9.43
N THR A 324 24.34 -7.08 9.98
CA THR A 324 25.78 -6.78 9.83
C THR A 324 26.20 -6.95 8.38
N ALA A 325 25.79 -8.03 7.70
CA ALA A 325 26.05 -8.25 6.28
C ALA A 325 25.51 -7.11 5.40
N PHE A 326 24.28 -6.65 5.66
CA PHE A 326 23.70 -5.51 4.96
C PHE A 326 24.51 -4.22 5.14
N GLN A 327 24.97 -3.94 6.37
CA GLN A 327 25.78 -2.76 6.65
C GLN A 327 27.13 -2.79 5.92
N VAL A 328 27.76 -3.96 5.81
CA VAL A 328 28.99 -4.15 5.03
C VAL A 328 28.75 -3.80 3.56
N VAL A 329 27.73 -4.41 2.94
CA VAL A 329 27.40 -4.16 1.52
C VAL A 329 27.03 -2.69 1.28
N ARG A 330 26.25 -2.08 2.18
CA ARG A 330 25.87 -0.66 2.09
C ARG A 330 27.11 0.24 2.14
N LYS A 331 28.06 -0.04 3.03
CA LYS A 331 29.31 0.72 3.16
C LYS A 331 30.15 0.58 1.89
N GLU A 332 30.33 -0.63 1.37
CA GLU A 332 31.08 -0.84 0.12
C GLU A 332 30.44 -0.13 -1.08
N ARG A 333 29.10 -0.19 -1.20
CA ARG A 333 28.37 0.52 -2.25
C ARG A 333 28.59 2.02 -2.16
N HIS A 334 28.51 2.58 -0.95
CA HIS A 334 28.75 4.00 -0.73
C HIS A 334 30.19 4.40 -1.05
N GLU A 335 31.19 3.61 -0.62
CA GLU A 335 32.60 3.87 -0.94
C GLU A 335 32.88 3.85 -2.44
N LYS A 336 32.38 2.84 -3.17
CA LYS A 336 32.53 2.75 -4.64
C LYS A 336 31.86 3.93 -5.34
N PHE A 337 30.64 4.28 -4.92
CA PHE A 337 29.92 5.43 -5.44
C PHE A 337 30.69 6.74 -5.21
N MET A 338 31.11 7.01 -3.97
CA MET A 338 31.83 8.23 -3.63
C MET A 338 33.19 8.33 -4.33
N ARG A 339 33.92 7.22 -4.52
CA ARG A 339 35.15 7.23 -5.33
C ARG A 339 34.88 7.69 -6.76
N CYS A 340 33.84 7.15 -7.39
CA CYS A 340 33.50 7.50 -8.78
C CYS A 340 32.96 8.93 -8.88
N TYR A 341 32.07 9.31 -7.96
CA TYR A 341 31.51 10.66 -7.86
C TYR A 341 32.61 11.72 -7.67
N ASN A 342 33.53 11.50 -6.72
CA ASN A 342 34.63 12.42 -6.47
C ASN A 342 35.55 12.53 -7.68
N HIS A 343 35.84 11.42 -8.37
CA HIS A 343 36.65 11.43 -9.58
C HIS A 343 35.99 12.25 -10.70
N LEU A 344 34.69 12.05 -10.94
CA LEU A 344 33.91 12.83 -11.90
C LEU A 344 33.84 14.32 -11.53
N SER A 345 33.58 14.62 -10.25
CA SER A 345 33.53 16.00 -9.76
C SER A 345 34.85 16.73 -9.98
N THR A 346 35.98 16.11 -9.63
CA THR A 346 37.31 16.71 -9.86
C THR A 346 37.64 16.87 -11.35
N ALA A 347 37.17 15.96 -12.21
CA ALA A 347 37.39 16.07 -13.65
C ALA A 347 36.55 17.19 -14.29
N ILE A 348 35.36 17.45 -13.76
CA ILE A 348 34.48 18.55 -14.19
C ILE A 348 35.03 19.89 -13.71
N ASP A 349 35.57 19.98 -12.48
CA ASP A 349 36.15 21.22 -11.95
C ASP A 349 37.49 21.61 -12.62
N HIS A 350 38.14 20.66 -13.31
CA HIS A 350 39.39 20.87 -14.05
C HIS A 350 39.22 21.03 -15.57
N ALA A 351 38.00 20.91 -16.10
CA ALA A 351 37.64 21.16 -17.50
C ALA A 351 37.03 22.56 -17.65
#